data_AF-A0A953WPC6-F1
#
_entry.id   AF-A0A953WPC6-F1
#
_cell.length_a   1.000
_cell.length_b   1.000
_cell.length_c   1.000
_cell.angle_alpha   90.00
_cell.angle_beta   90.00
_cell.angle_gamma   90.00
#
_symmetry.space_group_name_H-M   'P 1'
#
loop_
_entity.id
_entity.type
_entity.pdbx_description
1 polymer ?
#
loop_
_entity_poly.entity_id
_entity_poly.type
_entity_poly.pdbx_seq_one_letter_code
_entity_poly.pdbx_strand_id
1 'polypeptide(L)'
;AYWRSVLAEAPTLFERPETHEILFDDCPAEDALCMVAKAGGDLAPLLAIWEEDRSFAAALHAASIVSNAIARSWRPFALLEQGKLGNAHWEDQDEAVAAVVAWLVRPAQCKRLLDAFMQEPRNSRESVALAEAHDELERILVLRWSGATTGA
;
A
#
# COMPACT_ATOMS: atom_id res chain seq x y z
N ALA A 1 -16.87 10.91 -8.73
CA ALA A 1 -16.35 12.16 -8.14
C ALA A 1 -15.53 11.86 -6.89
N TYR A 2 -16.12 11.20 -5.89
CA TYR A 2 -15.48 10.88 -4.60
C TYR A 2 -14.14 10.11 -4.66
N TRP A 3 -14.06 8.97 -5.37
CA TRP A 3 -12.80 8.20 -5.43
C TRP A 3 -11.61 9.00 -6.00
N ARG A 4 -11.88 9.84 -7.01
CA ARG A 4 -10.84 10.69 -7.61
C ARG A 4 -10.41 11.82 -6.68
N SER A 5 -11.31 12.34 -5.83
CA SER A 5 -10.91 13.35 -4.84
C SER A 5 -10.06 12.72 -3.74
N VAL A 6 -10.42 11.51 -3.28
CA VAL A 6 -9.60 10.76 -2.32
C VAL A 6 -8.18 10.59 -2.84
N LEU A 7 -8.00 10.06 -4.05
CA LEU A 7 -6.66 9.81 -4.61
C LEU A 7 -5.84 11.09 -4.90
N ALA A 8 -6.50 12.24 -5.03
CA ALA A 8 -5.83 13.50 -5.32
C ALA A 8 -5.20 14.14 -4.06
N GLU A 9 -5.65 13.73 -2.87
CA GLU A 9 -5.20 14.30 -1.60
C GLU A 9 -4.11 13.41 -0.98
N ALA A 10 -2.97 14.01 -0.62
CA ALA A 10 -1.93 13.25 0.08
C ALA A 10 -2.45 12.77 1.45
N PRO A 11 -2.22 11.50 1.84
CA PRO A 11 -2.60 11.01 3.16
C PRO A 11 -1.79 11.70 4.27
N THR A 12 -2.39 11.83 5.45
CA THR A 12 -1.75 12.47 6.61
C THR A 12 -0.76 11.52 7.29
N LEU A 13 0.46 12.01 7.53
CA LEU A 13 1.50 11.27 8.24
C LEU A 13 1.43 11.51 9.75
N PHE A 14 1.31 10.44 10.51
CA PHE A 14 1.42 10.44 11.97
C PHE A 14 2.80 9.92 12.39
N GLU A 15 3.60 10.73 13.07
CA GLU A 15 4.89 10.29 13.62
C GLU A 15 4.71 9.90 15.09
N ARG A 16 5.12 8.69 15.47
CA ARG A 16 5.17 8.26 16.87
C ARG A 16 6.41 8.84 17.56
N PRO A 17 6.25 9.67 18.61
CA PRO A 17 7.40 10.29 19.27
C PRO A 17 8.37 9.28 19.90
N GLU A 18 7.89 8.11 20.33
CA GLU A 18 8.69 7.13 21.08
C GLU A 18 9.53 6.23 20.18
N THR A 19 9.04 5.94 18.97
CA THR A 19 9.68 5.02 18.03
C THR A 19 10.17 5.70 16.76
N HIS A 20 9.81 6.97 16.56
CA HIS A 20 9.96 7.70 15.30
C HIS A 20 9.33 6.97 14.10
N GLU A 21 8.47 5.98 14.35
CA GLU A 21 7.74 5.28 13.30
C GLU A 21 6.73 6.23 12.66
N ILE A 22 6.68 6.21 11.34
CA ILE A 22 5.69 6.96 10.58
C ILE A 22 4.52 6.03 10.27
N LEU A 23 3.36 6.40 10.76
CA LEU A 23 2.09 5.72 10.56
C LEU A 23 1.15 6.58 9.72
N PHE A 24 0.19 5.93 9.09
CA PHE A 24 -0.90 6.59 8.40
C PHE A 24 -2.16 6.30 9.22
N ASP A 25 -2.71 7.31 9.89
CA ASP A 25 -3.88 7.15 10.77
C ASP A 25 -5.19 7.08 9.98
N ASP A 26 -5.20 7.68 8.78
CA ASP A 26 -6.26 7.52 7.79
C ASP A 26 -5.69 6.79 6.56
N CYS A 27 -6.38 5.75 6.09
CA CYS A 27 -6.15 5.18 4.77
C CYS A 27 -7.39 5.33 3.91
N PRO A 28 -7.77 6.57 3.52
CA PRO A 28 -9.02 6.80 2.80
C PRO A 28 -9.07 6.05 1.47
N ALA A 29 -7.90 5.78 0.88
CA ALA A 29 -7.77 4.96 -0.32
C ALA A 29 -8.09 3.48 -0.06
N GLU A 30 -7.56 2.87 1.00
CA GLU A 30 -7.92 1.48 1.37
C GLU A 30 -9.39 1.40 1.77
N ASP A 31 -9.87 2.37 2.55
CA ASP A 31 -11.26 2.44 3.01
C ASP A 31 -12.21 2.56 1.83
N ALA A 32 -11.89 3.40 0.84
CA ALA A 32 -12.73 3.55 -0.33
C ALA A 32 -12.68 2.32 -1.26
N LEU A 33 -11.54 1.62 -1.38
CA LEU A 33 -11.51 0.30 -2.03
C LEU A 33 -12.38 -0.71 -1.28
N CYS A 34 -12.30 -0.74 0.05
CA CYS A 34 -13.09 -1.62 0.90
C CYS A 34 -14.59 -1.35 0.75
N MET A 35 -14.99 -0.08 0.78
CA MET A 35 -16.39 0.33 0.57
C MET A 35 -16.91 -0.08 -0.80
N VAL A 36 -16.11 0.08 -1.87
CA VAL A 36 -16.53 -0.33 -3.21
C VAL A 36 -16.70 -1.85 -3.27
N ALA A 37 -15.76 -2.62 -2.72
CA ALA A 37 -15.88 -4.08 -2.67
C ALA A 37 -17.11 -4.53 -1.89
N LYS A 38 -17.36 -3.95 -0.70
CA LYS A 38 -18.55 -4.23 0.13
C LYS A 38 -19.87 -3.88 -0.58
N ALA A 39 -19.86 -2.89 -1.48
CA ALA A 39 -21.01 -2.56 -2.30
C ALA A 39 -21.21 -3.52 -3.50
N GLY A 40 -20.39 -4.57 -3.63
CA GLY A 40 -20.40 -5.50 -4.76
C GLY A 40 -19.77 -4.92 -6.03
N GLY A 41 -18.96 -3.87 -5.90
CA GLY A 41 -18.30 -3.21 -7.02
C GLY A 41 -17.03 -3.95 -7.47
N ASP A 42 -16.78 -3.92 -8.78
CA ASP A 42 -15.53 -4.39 -9.36
C ASP A 42 -14.40 -3.37 -9.07
N LEU A 43 -13.32 -3.83 -8.44
CA LEU A 43 -12.15 -3.01 -8.14
C LEU A 43 -11.20 -2.85 -9.34
N ALA A 44 -11.27 -3.73 -10.34
CA ALA A 44 -10.31 -3.72 -11.45
C ALA A 44 -10.24 -2.39 -12.21
N PRO A 45 -11.37 -1.70 -12.52
CA PRO A 45 -11.32 -0.38 -13.16
C PRO A 45 -10.67 0.69 -12.28
N LEU A 46 -10.87 0.62 -10.96
CA LEU A 46 -10.27 1.58 -10.01
C LEU A 46 -8.77 1.38 -9.90
N LEU A 47 -8.34 0.12 -9.80
CA LEU A 47 -6.92 -0.24 -9.78
C LEU A 47 -6.23 0.11 -11.11
N ALA A 48 -6.93 -0.01 -12.25
CA ALA A 48 -6.41 0.40 -13.54
C ALA A 48 -6.20 1.92 -13.64
N ILE A 49 -7.18 2.72 -13.19
CA ILE A 49 -7.02 4.19 -13.11
C ILE A 49 -5.83 4.54 -12.22
N TRP A 50 -5.71 3.86 -11.07
CA TRP A 50 -4.62 4.14 -10.15
C TRP A 50 -3.28 3.64 -10.68
N GLU A 51 -3.22 2.61 -11.52
CA GLU A 51 -2.00 2.16 -12.22
C GLU A 51 -1.48 3.25 -13.20
N GLU A 52 -2.38 3.99 -13.84
CA GLU A 52 -2.04 5.07 -14.76
C GLU A 52 -1.63 6.36 -14.04
N ASP A 53 -2.07 6.56 -12.80
CA ASP A 53 -1.74 7.74 -12.00
C ASP A 53 -0.26 7.74 -11.58
N ARG A 54 0.46 8.81 -11.95
CA ARG A 54 1.88 9.04 -11.63
C ARG A 54 2.07 10.17 -10.63
N SER A 55 0.99 10.66 -10.03
CA SER A 55 1.06 11.70 -9.01
C SER A 55 1.78 11.21 -7.75
N PHE A 56 2.32 12.17 -7.02
CA PHE A 56 2.95 11.92 -5.73
C PHE A 56 1.93 11.41 -4.69
N ALA A 57 0.71 11.96 -4.69
CA ALA A 57 -0.38 11.50 -3.83
C ALA A 57 -0.70 10.01 -4.06
N ALA A 58 -0.75 9.57 -5.32
CA ALA A 58 -0.93 8.16 -5.65
C ALA A 58 0.17 7.25 -5.09
N ALA A 59 1.43 7.72 -5.06
CA ALA A 59 2.53 6.98 -4.44
C ALA A 59 2.40 6.93 -2.91
N LEU A 60 2.04 8.05 -2.28
CA LEU A 60 1.83 8.09 -0.82
C LEU A 60 0.64 7.23 -0.38
N HIS A 61 -0.43 7.18 -1.14
CA HIS A 61 -1.53 6.25 -0.85
C HIS A 61 -1.08 4.79 -0.96
N ALA A 62 -0.28 4.43 -1.97
CA ALA A 62 0.26 3.06 -2.05
C ALA A 62 1.15 2.76 -0.83
N ALA A 63 2.00 3.71 -0.42
CA ALA A 63 2.80 3.59 0.79
C ALA A 63 1.95 3.46 2.06
N SER A 64 0.84 4.18 2.15
CA SER A 64 -0.12 4.10 3.25
C SER A 64 -0.74 2.72 3.38
N ILE A 65 -1.21 2.12 2.27
CA ILE A 65 -1.78 0.77 2.27
C ILE A 65 -0.72 -0.26 2.71
N VAL A 66 0.51 -0.14 2.21
CA VAL A 66 1.62 -1.04 2.59
C VAL A 66 1.96 -0.88 4.07
N SER A 67 2.08 0.35 4.57
CA SER A 67 2.42 0.64 5.96
C SER A 67 1.37 0.11 6.94
N ASN A 68 0.10 0.05 6.55
CA ASN A 68 -0.95 -0.57 7.37
C ASN A 68 -0.87 -2.10 7.42
N ALA A 69 -0.21 -2.71 6.43
CA ALA A 69 -0.09 -4.15 6.28
C ALA A 69 1.30 -4.70 6.62
N ILE A 70 2.28 -3.84 6.92
CA ILE A 70 3.63 -4.23 7.35
C ILE A 70 3.65 -4.73 8.80
N ALA A 71 4.63 -5.57 9.12
CA ALA A 71 4.92 -5.94 10.50
C ALA A 71 5.42 -4.72 11.30
N ARG A 72 4.88 -4.56 12.51
CA ARG A 72 5.28 -3.52 13.47
C ARG A 72 5.44 -4.15 14.86
N SER A 73 6.05 -3.42 15.80
CA SER A 73 6.19 -3.87 17.20
C SER A 73 4.86 -4.31 17.86
N TRP A 74 3.76 -3.63 17.52
CA TRP A 74 2.41 -3.91 18.01
C TRP A 74 1.60 -4.89 17.12
N ARG A 75 2.13 -5.25 15.95
CA ARG A 75 1.57 -6.22 15.01
C ARG A 75 2.73 -7.02 14.40
N PRO A 76 3.26 -8.04 15.11
CA PRO A 76 4.54 -8.68 14.75
C PRO A 76 4.43 -9.68 13.59
N PHE A 77 3.43 -9.51 12.72
CA PHE A 77 3.21 -10.34 11.54
C PHE A 77 2.94 -9.44 10.34
N ALA A 78 3.62 -9.72 9.22
CA ALA A 78 3.42 -9.00 7.96
C ALA A 78 2.15 -9.52 7.28
N LEU A 79 1.11 -8.70 7.22
CA LEU A 79 -0.18 -9.08 6.64
C LEU A 79 -0.06 -9.34 5.14
N LEU A 80 0.76 -8.55 4.43
CA LEU A 80 0.96 -8.72 2.99
C LEU A 80 1.56 -10.09 2.62
N GLU A 81 2.42 -10.66 3.46
CA GLU A 81 2.93 -12.03 3.25
C GLU A 81 1.82 -13.08 3.30
N GLN A 82 0.82 -12.84 4.15
CA GLN A 82 -0.36 -13.68 4.28
C GLN A 82 -1.44 -13.35 3.26
N GLY A 83 -1.18 -12.44 2.32
CA GLY A 83 -2.16 -11.97 1.35
C GLY A 83 -3.29 -11.15 1.95
N LYS A 84 -3.04 -10.46 3.08
CA LYS A 84 -4.02 -9.65 3.80
C LYS A 84 -3.66 -8.16 3.75
N LEU A 85 -4.66 -7.32 4.02
CA LEU A 85 -4.54 -5.87 4.10
C LEU A 85 -4.78 -5.37 5.53
N GLY A 86 -4.50 -4.10 5.78
CA GLY A 86 -4.50 -3.52 7.12
C GLY A 86 -5.87 -3.17 7.69
N ASN A 87 -6.86 -2.90 6.83
CA ASN A 87 -8.22 -2.55 7.22
C ASN A 87 -9.00 -3.80 7.68
N ALA A 88 -9.53 -3.75 8.90
CA ALA A 88 -10.29 -4.86 9.48
C ALA A 88 -11.62 -5.14 8.75
N HIS A 89 -12.19 -4.16 8.04
CA HIS A 89 -13.47 -4.29 7.35
C HIS A 89 -13.42 -5.12 6.06
N TRP A 90 -12.24 -5.62 5.66
CA TRP A 90 -12.10 -6.56 4.55
C TRP A 90 -12.71 -7.95 4.79
N GLU A 91 -13.31 -8.21 5.97
CA GLU A 91 -14.03 -9.45 6.29
C GLU A 91 -14.94 -9.90 5.12
N ASP A 92 -14.85 -11.18 4.76
CA ASP A 92 -15.65 -11.82 3.70
C ASP A 92 -15.45 -11.22 2.28
N GLN A 93 -14.33 -10.54 2.03
CA GLN A 93 -13.98 -9.95 0.73
C GLN A 93 -12.68 -10.52 0.14
N ASP A 94 -12.45 -11.82 0.29
CA ASP A 94 -11.18 -12.49 -0.06
C ASP A 94 -10.72 -12.23 -1.51
N GLU A 95 -11.65 -12.24 -2.47
CA GLU A 95 -11.34 -11.98 -3.88
C GLU A 95 -10.87 -10.53 -4.11
N ALA A 96 -11.53 -9.57 -3.46
CA ALA A 96 -11.17 -8.15 -3.55
C ALA A 96 -9.83 -7.87 -2.88
N VAL A 97 -9.59 -8.46 -1.70
CA VAL A 97 -8.30 -8.41 -1.01
C VAL A 97 -7.20 -8.98 -1.90
N ALA A 98 -7.42 -10.15 -2.49
CA ALA A 98 -6.47 -10.77 -3.40
C ALA A 98 -6.15 -9.87 -4.60
N ALA A 99 -7.15 -9.20 -5.18
CA ALA A 99 -6.97 -8.27 -6.28
C ALA A 99 -6.11 -7.06 -5.91
N VAL A 100 -6.35 -6.44 -4.74
CA VAL A 100 -5.58 -5.29 -4.24
C VAL A 100 -4.15 -5.72 -3.89
N VAL A 101 -3.98 -6.84 -3.19
CA VAL A 101 -2.64 -7.38 -2.88
C VAL A 101 -1.87 -7.70 -4.16
N ALA A 102 -2.50 -8.37 -5.13
CA ALA A 102 -1.89 -8.68 -6.43
C ALA A 102 -1.54 -7.42 -7.23
N TRP A 103 -2.24 -6.31 -6.99
CA TRP A 103 -1.89 -5.00 -7.54
C TRP A 103 -0.70 -4.35 -6.82
N LEU A 104 -0.69 -4.35 -5.48
CA LEU A 104 0.38 -3.79 -4.65
C LEU A 104 1.73 -4.45 -4.93
N VAL A 105 1.76 -5.78 -4.99
CA VAL A 105 2.99 -6.58 -5.11
C VAL A 105 3.47 -6.72 -6.57
N ARG A 106 3.23 -5.72 -7.41
CA ARG A 106 3.77 -5.66 -8.78
C ARG A 106 5.10 -4.90 -8.76
N PRO A 107 6.09 -5.28 -9.59
CA PRO A 107 7.33 -4.51 -9.73
C PRO A 107 7.11 -3.02 -10.09
N ALA A 108 6.01 -2.72 -10.80
CA ALA A 108 5.63 -1.35 -11.12
C ALA A 108 5.32 -0.48 -9.89
N GLN A 109 4.82 -1.07 -8.80
CA GLN A 109 4.55 -0.36 -7.55
C GLN A 109 5.84 -0.04 -6.79
N CYS A 110 6.80 -0.97 -6.71
CA CYS A 110 8.14 -0.68 -6.20
C CYS A 110 8.77 0.48 -6.97
N LYS A 111 8.73 0.43 -8.31
CA LYS A 111 9.25 1.52 -9.14
C LYS A 111 8.56 2.85 -8.84
N ARG A 112 7.23 2.86 -8.70
CA ARG A 112 6.46 4.07 -8.34
C ARG A 112 6.93 4.67 -7.02
N LEU A 113 7.07 3.85 -5.98
CA LEU A 113 7.51 4.30 -4.66
C LEU A 113 8.94 4.86 -4.71
N LEU A 114 9.85 4.19 -5.42
CA LEU A 114 11.22 4.65 -5.62
C LEU A 114 11.28 5.97 -6.42
N ASP A 115 10.55 6.06 -7.54
CA ASP A 115 10.53 7.26 -8.37
C ASP A 115 9.98 8.47 -7.57
N ALA A 116 9.00 8.26 -6.68
CA ALA A 116 8.49 9.28 -5.77
C ALA A 116 9.50 9.65 -4.66
N PHE A 117 10.13 8.65 -4.03
CA PHE A 117 11.17 8.86 -3.03
C PHE A 117 12.31 9.74 -3.55
N MET A 118 12.74 9.51 -4.79
CA MET A 118 13.83 10.26 -5.43
C MET A 118 13.52 11.74 -5.69
N GLN A 119 12.24 12.13 -5.64
CA GLN A 119 11.80 13.52 -5.83
C GLN A 119 11.67 14.29 -4.52
N GLU A 120 11.67 13.59 -3.37
CA GLU A 120 11.44 14.19 -2.07
C GLU A 120 12.73 14.70 -1.39
N PRO A 121 12.63 15.75 -0.55
CA PRO A 121 13.73 16.16 0.31
C PRO A 121 14.20 15.00 1.17
N ARG A 122 15.52 14.83 1.29
CA ARG A 122 16.11 13.78 2.12
C ARG A 122 15.63 13.93 3.57
N ASN A 123 15.18 12.82 4.14
CA ASN A 123 14.67 12.72 5.51
C ASN A 123 13.39 13.52 5.78
N SER A 124 12.61 13.87 4.75
CA SER A 124 11.21 14.23 4.96
C SER A 124 10.43 13.01 5.48
N ARG A 125 9.30 13.26 6.14
CA ARG A 125 8.45 12.18 6.66
C ARG A 125 7.92 11.29 5.51
N GLU A 126 7.61 11.94 4.39
CA GLU A 126 7.17 11.30 3.15
C GLU A 126 8.28 10.40 2.59
N SER A 127 9.52 10.88 2.55
CA SER A 127 10.66 10.10 2.03
C SER A 127 10.90 8.83 2.85
N VAL A 128 10.78 8.90 4.18
CA VAL A 128 10.92 7.74 5.06
C VAL A 128 9.78 6.75 4.81
N ALA A 129 8.53 7.22 4.72
CA ALA A 129 7.38 6.35 4.49
C ALA A 129 7.43 5.66 3.11
N LEU A 130 7.86 6.37 2.07
CA LEU A 130 8.04 5.82 0.73
C LEU A 130 9.13 4.75 0.70
N ALA A 131 10.25 4.98 1.40
CA ALA A 131 11.33 4.00 1.53
C ALA A 131 10.88 2.74 2.29
N GLU A 132 10.22 2.89 3.45
CA GLU A 132 9.70 1.73 4.20
C GLU A 132 8.75 0.87 3.36
N ALA A 133 7.82 1.51 2.65
CA ALA A 133 6.89 0.80 1.79
C ALA A 133 7.58 0.13 0.59
N HIS A 134 8.58 0.80 -0.01
CA HIS A 134 9.39 0.24 -1.08
C HIS A 134 10.08 -1.05 -0.63
N ASP A 135 10.79 -0.98 0.50
CA ASP A 135 11.59 -2.09 1.03
C ASP A 135 10.71 -3.29 1.37
N GLU A 136 9.51 -3.06 1.92
CA GLU A 136 8.55 -4.12 2.19
C GLU A 136 8.05 -4.80 0.91
N LEU A 137 7.69 -4.03 -0.11
CA LEU A 137 7.26 -4.60 -1.39
C LEU A 137 8.39 -5.34 -2.10
N GLU A 138 9.62 -4.81 -2.08
CA GLU A 138 10.80 -5.45 -2.65
C GLU A 138 11.06 -6.80 -1.96
N ARG A 139 11.02 -6.83 -0.62
CA ARG A 139 11.18 -8.04 0.18
C ARG A 139 10.15 -9.11 -0.20
N ILE A 140 8.88 -8.74 -0.33
CA ILE A 140 7.80 -9.66 -0.75
C ILE A 140 8.04 -10.20 -2.17
N LEU A 141 8.44 -9.33 -3.11
CA LEU A 141 8.75 -9.74 -4.48
C LEU A 141 9.90 -10.75 -4.53
N VAL A 142 10.98 -10.49 -3.79
CA VAL A 142 12.13 -11.41 -3.69
C VAL A 142 11.70 -12.76 -3.12
N LEU A 143 10.93 -12.78 -2.03
CA LEU A 143 10.42 -14.02 -1.44
C LEU A 143 9.59 -14.84 -2.44
N ARG A 144 8.73 -14.19 -3.23
CA ARG A 144 7.92 -14.85 -4.26
C ARG A 144 8.77 -15.42 -5.38
N TRP A 145 9.80 -14.71 -5.82
CA TRP A 145 10.74 -15.22 -6.83
C TRP A 145 11.58 -16.39 -6.31
N SER A 146 12.09 -16.33 -5.08
CA SER A 146 12.85 -17.43 -4.48
C SER A 146 12.00 -18.68 -4.28
N GLY A 147 10.74 -18.53 -3.83
CA GLY A 147 9.79 -19.64 -3.68
C GLY A 147 9.38 -20.26 -5.03
N ALA A 148 9.23 -19.45 -6.08
CA ALA A 148 8.97 -19.95 -7.44
C ALA A 148 10.16 -20.76 -8.00
N THR A 149 11.39 -20.44 -7.58
CA THR A 149 12.61 -21.13 -8.05
C THR A 149 12.88 -22.44 -7.31
N THR A 150 12.30 -22.64 -6.11
CA THR A 150 12.46 -23.89 -5.33
C THR A 150 11.40 -24.95 -5.64
N GLY A 151 10.39 -24.61 -6.46
CA GLY A 151 9.29 -25.49 -6.84
C GLY A 151 9.32 -26.00 -8.29
N ALA A 152 10.43 -25.81 -9.01
CA ALA A 152 10.66 -26.31 -10.38
C ALA A 152 11.75 -27.39 -10.39
#